data_AF-A0AAW6DGA1-F1
#
_entry.id   AF-A0AAW6DGA1-F1
#
_cell.length_a   1.000
_cell.length_b   1.000
_cell.length_c   1.000
_cell.angle_alpha   90.00
_cell.angle_beta   90.00
_cell.angle_gamma   90.00
#
_symmetry.space_group_name_H-M   'P 1'
#
loop_
_entity.id
_entity.type
_entity.pdbx_description
1 polymer ?
#
loop_
_entity_poly.entity_id
_entity_poly.type
_entity_poly.pdbx_seq_one_letter_code
_entity_poly.pdbx_strand_id
1 'polypeptide(L)'
;MEEKTKADVVFKEFWRQNERFADLFNTVIFNGKEVIRPENLSEMDTDVSGTIEMKNYKETLTRARDVVKKTAYGVEFVVMGVENQEKVHYAMPLRTMIYDSLGYLKEYKEITSSRKKDKSLETQAEFLSKMKKEDRLHPIISLTIYYGENVWDGPYCLKDMVVEMPPEIEAVFSDYKMNLLEVRDSGKYLFNNRDVEVVFDITRKTFAGNIEEIRQKYEHEKLSSEMLSVIGKMTGSKEIMEMGNNKEVDSMCTALEKLKQQGIEQGKKEGIEQGKKEGIEQGKKEGIEEGKLTIIKNLLVSGMSQEKIKTAAGVTEEEIKQAQREL
;
A
#
# COMPACT_ATOMS: atom_id res chain seq x y z
N MET A 1 18.81 -3.57 9.14
CA MET A 1 17.70 -3.23 10.05
C MET A 1 17.70 -1.74 10.45
N GLU A 2 18.77 -0.98 10.18
CA GLU A 2 18.89 0.44 10.57
C GLU A 2 18.38 1.47 9.53
N GLU A 3 18.30 1.11 8.24
CA GLU A 3 17.83 2.03 7.17
C GLU A 3 16.31 2.29 7.21
N LYS A 4 15.52 1.30 7.68
CA LYS A 4 14.05 1.35 7.73
C LYS A 4 13.50 2.42 8.70
N THR A 5 14.26 2.75 9.74
CA THR A 5 13.79 3.60 10.84
C THR A 5 13.80 5.09 10.50
N LYS A 6 14.69 5.57 9.62
CA LYS A 6 14.74 7.00 9.25
C LYS A 6 13.67 7.37 8.23
N ALA A 7 13.43 6.54 7.23
CA ALA A 7 12.44 6.79 6.17
C ALA A 7 11.01 6.83 6.72
N ASP A 8 10.67 5.94 7.65
CA ASP A 8 9.38 5.95 8.36
C ASP A 8 9.15 7.22 9.16
N VAL A 9 10.19 7.77 9.78
CA VAL A 9 10.11 9.03 10.52
C VAL A 9 9.77 10.19 9.57
N VAL A 10 10.37 10.27 8.39
CA VAL A 10 10.13 11.39 7.46
C VAL A 10 8.66 11.48 7.01
N PHE A 11 8.04 10.37 6.61
CA PHE A 11 6.63 10.38 6.21
C PHE A 11 5.73 10.83 7.35
N LYS A 12 6.04 10.39 8.58
CA LYS A 12 5.30 10.79 9.78
C LYS A 12 5.46 12.27 10.07
N GLU A 13 6.69 12.80 10.05
CA GLU A 13 6.96 14.22 10.28
C GLU A 13 6.26 15.12 9.25
N PHE A 14 6.22 14.70 7.98
CA PHE A 14 5.52 15.48 6.95
C PHE A 14 4.03 15.66 7.26
N TRP A 15 3.33 14.59 7.67
CA TRP A 15 1.92 14.62 8.03
C TRP A 15 1.65 15.10 9.47
N ARG A 16 2.69 15.25 10.31
CA ARG A 16 2.57 15.89 11.63
C ARG A 16 2.32 17.39 11.54
N GLN A 17 2.60 18.05 10.43
CA GLN A 17 2.18 19.45 10.23
C GLN A 17 0.65 19.55 10.14
N ASN A 18 0.04 20.43 10.94
CA ASN A 18 -1.42 20.54 11.06
C ASN A 18 -2.08 21.03 9.76
N GLU A 19 -1.43 21.96 9.07
CA GLU A 19 -1.90 22.55 7.82
C GLU A 19 -1.94 21.50 6.71
N ARG A 20 -0.88 20.69 6.57
CA ARG A 20 -0.80 19.62 5.58
C ARG A 20 -1.80 18.51 5.87
N PHE A 21 -1.94 18.12 7.14
CA PHE A 21 -2.89 17.11 7.56
C PHE A 21 -4.35 17.53 7.33
N ALA A 22 -4.69 18.76 7.70
CA ALA A 22 -6.04 19.30 7.50
C ALA A 22 -6.37 19.38 6.00
N ASP A 23 -5.46 19.90 5.17
CA ASP A 23 -5.66 19.99 3.73
C ASP A 23 -5.85 18.61 3.08
N LEU A 24 -5.07 17.61 3.50
CA LEU A 24 -5.22 16.22 3.04
C LEU A 24 -6.64 15.69 3.27
N PHE A 25 -7.14 15.75 4.51
CA PHE A 25 -8.46 15.20 4.85
C PHE A 25 -9.60 16.04 4.26
N ASN A 26 -9.50 17.37 4.30
CA ASN A 26 -10.50 18.26 3.72
C ASN A 26 -10.64 17.99 2.22
N THR A 27 -9.52 17.83 1.52
CA THR A 27 -9.53 17.56 0.08
C THR A 27 -10.06 16.17 -0.25
N VAL A 28 -9.57 15.14 0.45
CA VAL A 28 -9.78 13.73 0.04
C VAL A 28 -11.04 13.12 0.66
N ILE A 29 -11.27 13.34 1.95
CA ILE A 29 -12.41 12.77 2.67
C ILE A 29 -13.64 13.68 2.58
N PHE A 30 -13.43 14.99 2.68
CA PHE A 30 -14.52 15.97 2.71
C PHE A 30 -14.75 16.68 1.38
N ASN A 31 -14.18 16.16 0.28
CA ASN A 31 -14.39 16.65 -1.09
C ASN A 31 -14.10 18.16 -1.24
N GLY A 32 -12.97 18.61 -0.68
CA GLY A 32 -12.53 20.00 -0.71
C GLY A 32 -13.21 20.93 0.31
N LYS A 33 -14.16 20.43 1.12
CA LYS A 33 -14.80 21.25 2.16
C LYS A 33 -13.89 21.36 3.38
N GLU A 34 -13.75 22.58 3.89
CA GLU A 34 -12.99 22.85 5.11
C GLU A 34 -13.77 22.41 6.36
N VAL A 35 -13.62 21.14 6.73
CA VAL A 35 -14.23 20.56 7.93
C VAL A 35 -13.24 20.56 9.09
N ILE A 36 -11.97 20.28 8.80
CA ILE A 36 -10.88 20.30 9.77
C ILE A 36 -10.13 21.62 9.64
N ARG A 37 -9.96 22.30 10.76
CA ARG A 37 -9.09 23.49 10.86
C ARG A 37 -7.76 23.13 11.53
N PRO A 38 -6.61 23.54 10.98
CA PRO A 38 -5.28 23.21 11.53
C PRO A 38 -5.12 23.55 13.01
N GLU A 39 -5.65 24.69 13.45
CA GLU A 39 -5.57 25.19 14.83
C GLU A 39 -6.33 24.31 15.85
N ASN A 40 -7.27 23.50 15.38
CA ASN A 40 -8.08 22.61 16.23
C ASN A 40 -7.48 21.21 16.35
N LEU A 41 -6.36 20.92 15.68
CA LEU A 41 -5.71 19.60 15.69
C LEU A 41 -4.66 19.51 16.80
N SER A 42 -4.73 18.44 17.57
CA SER A 42 -3.69 18.03 18.53
C SER A 42 -3.13 16.64 18.18
N GLU A 43 -1.83 16.46 18.39
CA GLU A 43 -1.18 15.16 18.17
C GLU A 43 -1.59 14.14 19.25
N MET A 44 -1.67 12.88 18.84
CA MET A 44 -1.85 11.75 19.74
C MET A 44 -0.73 10.73 19.59
N ASP A 45 -0.51 9.95 20.65
CA ASP A 45 0.36 8.78 20.61
C ASP A 45 -0.15 7.79 19.55
N THR A 46 0.76 7.36 18.65
CA THR A 46 0.47 6.44 17.55
C THR A 46 0.52 4.98 18.00
N ASP A 47 0.99 4.71 19.23
CA ASP A 47 1.07 3.38 19.79
C ASP A 47 -0.28 2.93 20.39
N VAL A 48 -0.95 2.03 19.68
CA VAL A 48 -2.13 1.30 20.18
C VAL A 48 -1.76 -0.08 20.76
N SER A 49 -0.50 -0.52 20.61
CA SER A 49 -0.02 -1.86 20.98
C SER A 49 0.00 -2.11 22.49
N GLY A 50 0.19 -1.05 23.28
CA GLY A 50 0.13 -1.10 24.76
C GLY A 50 -1.24 -1.47 25.33
N THR A 51 -2.30 -1.44 24.52
CA THR A 51 -3.68 -1.55 25.02
C THR A 51 -4.21 -2.99 25.06
N ILE A 52 -3.55 -3.95 24.38
CA ILE A 52 -4.09 -5.30 24.18
C ILE A 52 -2.99 -6.37 24.26
N GLU A 53 -2.96 -7.12 25.36
CA GLU A 53 -2.23 -8.40 25.45
C GLU A 53 -3.00 -9.53 24.77
N MET A 54 -3.22 -9.44 23.45
CA MET A 54 -3.58 -10.61 22.66
C MET A 54 -2.28 -11.33 22.31
N LYS A 55 -1.86 -12.25 23.19
CA LYS A 55 -0.56 -12.98 23.11
C LYS A 55 -0.25 -13.57 21.73
N ASN A 56 -1.26 -13.96 20.95
CA ASN A 56 -1.07 -14.54 19.61
C ASN A 56 -1.31 -13.56 18.44
N TYR A 57 -1.80 -12.35 18.72
CA TYR A 57 -2.10 -11.31 17.70
C TYR A 57 -1.10 -10.13 17.77
N LYS A 58 -0.30 -10.06 18.85
CA LYS A 58 0.80 -9.09 19.05
C LYS A 58 1.87 -9.13 17.96
N GLU A 59 2.16 -10.30 17.37
CA GLU A 59 3.23 -10.45 16.37
C GLU A 59 2.86 -9.95 14.96
N THR A 60 1.56 -9.81 14.64
CA THR A 60 1.09 -9.37 13.30
C THR A 60 0.71 -7.89 13.27
N LEU A 61 0.43 -7.29 14.43
CA LEU A 61 -0.02 -5.90 14.61
C LEU A 61 1.12 -4.88 14.84
N THR A 62 2.38 -5.31 14.78
CA THR A 62 3.60 -4.51 15.04
C THR A 62 3.89 -3.41 14.00
N ARG A 63 2.85 -2.87 13.34
CA ARG A 63 2.95 -1.64 12.56
C ARG A 63 2.01 -0.61 13.18
N ALA A 64 2.60 0.40 13.80
CA ALA A 64 1.90 1.57 14.31
C ALA A 64 1.21 2.33 13.16
N ARG A 65 0.11 3.03 13.47
CA ARG A 65 -0.43 4.07 12.58
C ARG A 65 0.66 5.11 12.31
N ASP A 66 0.71 5.68 11.12
CA ASP A 66 1.78 6.61 10.79
C ASP A 66 1.59 7.94 11.53
N VAL A 67 0.40 8.53 11.41
CA VAL A 67 0.04 9.75 12.13
C VAL A 67 -1.38 9.65 12.65
N VAL A 68 -1.59 10.08 13.90
CA VAL A 68 -2.91 10.18 14.54
C VAL A 68 -3.08 11.58 15.10
N LYS A 69 -4.20 12.23 14.78
CA LYS A 69 -4.55 13.56 15.30
C LYS A 69 -5.98 13.58 15.81
N LYS A 70 -6.25 14.45 16.78
CA LYS A 70 -7.58 14.64 17.38
C LYS A 70 -8.02 16.08 17.22
N THR A 71 -9.32 16.29 17.05
CA THR A 71 -9.91 17.63 17.03
C THR A 71 -10.50 18.02 18.38
N ALA A 72 -10.81 19.31 18.57
CA ALA A 72 -11.43 19.85 19.79
C ALA A 72 -12.74 19.13 20.22
N TYR A 73 -13.44 18.47 19.30
CA TYR A 73 -14.66 17.68 19.59
C TYR A 73 -14.39 16.19 19.78
N GLY A 74 -13.13 15.81 19.94
CA GLY A 74 -12.71 14.45 20.23
C GLY A 74 -12.67 13.50 19.02
N VAL A 75 -13.05 13.94 17.81
CA VAL A 75 -12.93 13.12 16.59
C VAL A 75 -11.45 12.82 16.31
N GLU A 76 -11.13 11.54 16.15
CA GLU A 76 -9.79 11.05 15.86
C GLU A 76 -9.63 10.82 14.35
N PHE A 77 -8.60 11.42 13.77
CA PHE A 77 -8.23 11.29 12.37
C PHE A 77 -6.91 10.55 12.26
N VAL A 78 -6.85 9.56 11.37
CA VAL A 78 -5.73 8.63 11.28
C VAL A 78 -5.22 8.55 9.85
N VAL A 79 -3.92 8.74 9.67
CA VAL A 79 -3.23 8.47 8.41
C VAL A 79 -2.48 7.15 8.51
N MET A 80 -2.70 6.29 7.53
CA MET A 80 -1.93 5.08 7.28
C MET A 80 -1.26 5.19 5.91
N GLY A 81 0.05 5.35 5.89
CA GLY A 81 0.86 5.17 4.70
C GLY A 81 0.97 3.69 4.37
N VAL A 82 0.55 3.31 3.17
CA VAL A 82 0.78 1.97 2.63
C VAL A 82 1.89 2.08 1.60
N GLU A 83 3.07 1.68 2.05
CA GLU A 83 4.25 1.47 1.21
C GLU A 83 3.99 0.34 0.22
N ASN A 84 4.45 0.52 -1.02
CA ASN A 84 4.70 -0.60 -1.90
C ASN A 84 6.09 -1.18 -1.61
N GLN A 85 6.22 -1.93 -0.51
CA GLN A 85 7.33 -2.89 -0.42
C GLN A 85 6.87 -4.17 -1.11
N GLU A 86 7.02 -4.14 -2.43
CA GLU A 86 6.88 -5.23 -3.42
C GLU A 86 5.50 -5.85 -3.65
N LYS A 87 4.51 -5.76 -2.73
CA LYS A 87 3.15 -6.29 -2.95
C LYS A 87 2.05 -5.49 -2.24
N VAL A 88 0.94 -5.27 -2.93
CA VAL A 88 -0.32 -4.77 -2.36
C VAL A 88 -0.78 -5.68 -1.23
N HIS A 89 -1.09 -5.11 -0.07
CA HIS A 89 -1.59 -5.87 1.06
C HIS A 89 -3.11 -6.06 0.92
N TYR A 90 -3.55 -7.17 0.33
CA TYR A 90 -4.97 -7.43 0.05
C TYR A 90 -5.90 -7.43 1.28
N ALA A 91 -5.37 -7.55 2.49
CA ALA A 91 -6.17 -7.46 3.72
C ALA A 91 -6.26 -6.04 4.31
N MET A 92 -6.07 -4.98 3.51
CA MET A 92 -6.10 -3.59 4.01
C MET A 92 -7.43 -3.18 4.65
N PRO A 93 -8.62 -3.44 4.07
CA PRO A 93 -9.88 -3.08 4.72
C PRO A 93 -10.08 -3.75 6.09
N LEU A 94 -9.78 -5.05 6.20
CA LEU A 94 -9.80 -5.77 7.48
C LEU A 94 -8.82 -5.16 8.49
N ARG A 95 -7.61 -4.82 8.04
CA ARG A 95 -6.58 -4.21 8.88
C ARG A 95 -7.02 -2.83 9.40
N THR A 96 -7.61 -2.00 8.55
CA THR A 96 -8.17 -0.69 8.94
C THR A 96 -9.32 -0.87 9.94
N MET A 97 -10.24 -1.79 9.70
CA MET A 97 -11.33 -2.13 10.64
C MET A 97 -10.80 -2.53 12.01
N ILE A 98 -9.78 -3.40 12.05
CA ILE A 98 -9.18 -3.84 13.31
C ILE A 98 -8.58 -2.63 14.05
N TYR A 99 -7.76 -1.80 13.40
CA TYR A 99 -7.15 -0.66 14.06
C TYR A 99 -8.17 0.32 14.64
N ASP A 100 -9.23 0.63 13.89
CA ASP A 100 -10.31 1.51 14.36
C ASP A 100 -11.04 0.87 15.55
N SER A 101 -11.32 -0.44 15.49
CA SER A 101 -11.91 -1.19 16.59
C SER A 101 -11.02 -1.18 17.85
N LEU A 102 -9.69 -1.27 17.70
CA LEU A 102 -8.77 -1.15 18.83
C LEU A 102 -8.76 0.25 19.43
N GLY A 103 -8.89 1.30 18.60
CA GLY A 103 -9.04 2.68 19.05
C GLY A 103 -10.30 2.86 19.90
N TYR A 104 -11.45 2.38 19.42
CA TYR A 104 -12.69 2.39 20.21
C TYR A 104 -12.59 1.57 21.50
N LEU A 105 -11.90 0.42 21.47
CA LEU A 105 -11.68 -0.38 22.67
C LEU A 105 -10.80 0.35 23.71
N LYS A 106 -9.79 1.11 23.26
CA LYS A 106 -8.97 1.96 24.13
C LYS A 106 -9.83 3.02 24.80
N GLU A 107 -10.60 3.77 24.01
CA GLU A 107 -11.49 4.81 24.53
C GLU A 107 -12.53 4.25 25.51
N TYR A 108 -13.14 3.11 25.18
CA TYR A 108 -14.05 2.40 26.09
C TYR A 108 -13.39 2.10 27.45
N LYS A 109 -12.13 1.63 27.46
CA LYS A 109 -11.39 1.37 28.70
C LYS A 109 -11.14 2.66 29.49
N GLU A 110 -10.91 3.79 28.82
CA GLU A 110 -10.72 5.09 29.46
C GLU A 110 -12.02 5.58 30.10
N ILE A 111 -13.14 5.54 29.38
CA ILE A 111 -14.49 5.89 29.88
C ILE A 111 -14.83 5.03 31.11
N THR A 112 -14.77 3.70 30.97
CA THR A 112 -15.13 2.78 32.07
C THR A 112 -14.22 2.95 33.30
N SER A 113 -12.94 3.28 33.11
CA SER A 113 -12.02 3.60 34.20
C SER A 113 -12.40 4.89 34.92
N SER A 114 -12.82 5.93 34.21
CA SER A 114 -13.37 7.16 34.81
C SER A 114 -14.67 6.86 35.58
N ARG A 115 -15.61 6.12 34.99
CA ARG A 115 -16.88 5.75 35.66
C ARG A 115 -16.66 4.94 36.94
N LYS A 116 -15.67 4.05 36.95
CA LYS A 116 -15.28 3.29 38.15
C LYS A 116 -14.73 4.19 39.26
N LYS A 117 -13.95 5.22 38.92
CA LYS A 117 -13.40 6.18 39.90
C LYS A 117 -14.49 7.06 40.50
N ASP A 118 -15.39 7.54 39.66
CA ASP A 118 -16.43 8.50 40.06
C ASP A 118 -17.66 7.82 40.68
N LYS A 119 -17.71 6.46 40.67
CA LYS A 119 -18.80 5.62 41.22
C LYS A 119 -20.21 6.08 40.80
N SER A 120 -20.32 6.55 39.56
CA SER A 120 -21.50 7.26 39.07
C SER A 120 -22.50 6.37 38.32
N LEU A 121 -22.30 5.06 38.28
CA LEU A 121 -23.22 4.11 37.62
C LEU A 121 -24.45 3.89 38.50
N GLU A 122 -25.64 4.16 37.97
CA GLU A 122 -26.89 4.25 38.76
C GLU A 122 -27.80 3.06 38.50
N THR A 123 -27.78 2.49 37.30
CA THR A 123 -28.66 1.37 36.93
C THR A 123 -27.92 0.02 36.84
N GLN A 124 -28.67 -1.08 36.92
CA GLN A 124 -28.11 -2.41 36.71
C GLN A 124 -27.50 -2.57 35.30
N ALA A 125 -28.12 -1.99 34.28
CA ALA A 125 -27.61 -2.04 32.91
C ALA A 125 -26.27 -1.31 32.80
N GLU A 126 -26.14 -0.13 33.42
CA GLU A 126 -24.90 0.64 33.47
C GLU A 126 -23.80 -0.07 34.26
N PHE A 127 -24.15 -0.75 35.34
CA PHE A 127 -23.20 -1.55 36.11
C PHE A 127 -22.64 -2.73 35.27
N LEU A 128 -23.50 -3.41 34.51
CA LEU A 128 -23.11 -4.53 33.66
C LEU A 128 -22.29 -4.08 32.44
N SER A 129 -22.69 -2.99 31.77
CA SER A 129 -21.98 -2.44 30.61
C SER A 129 -20.73 -1.64 31.01
N LYS A 130 -20.64 -1.20 32.28
CA LYS A 130 -19.64 -0.27 32.82
C LYS A 130 -19.69 1.14 32.20
N MET A 131 -20.71 1.44 31.42
CA MET A 131 -20.94 2.73 30.75
C MET A 131 -22.28 3.32 31.18
N LYS A 132 -22.36 4.64 31.19
CA LYS A 132 -23.63 5.35 31.27
C LYS A 132 -24.38 5.32 29.95
N LYS A 133 -25.70 5.47 30.00
CA LYS A 133 -26.53 5.58 28.79
C LYS A 133 -26.13 6.79 27.93
N GLU A 134 -25.60 7.85 28.53
CA GLU A 134 -25.19 9.09 27.89
C GLU A 134 -23.75 9.04 27.36
N ASP A 135 -22.97 8.03 27.75
CA ASP A 135 -21.60 7.87 27.25
C ASP A 135 -21.62 7.70 25.73
N ARG A 136 -20.71 8.39 25.05
CA ARG A 136 -20.51 8.31 23.60
C ARG A 136 -19.05 8.09 23.32
N LEU A 137 -18.77 7.25 22.34
CA LEU A 137 -17.43 7.11 21.75
C LEU A 137 -17.26 8.20 20.71
N HIS A 138 -16.03 8.69 20.55
CA HIS A 138 -15.72 9.67 19.53
C HIS A 138 -15.39 8.97 18.20
N PRO A 139 -15.87 9.48 17.04
CA PRO A 139 -15.60 8.87 15.75
C PRO A 139 -14.09 8.79 15.44
N ILE A 140 -13.69 7.67 14.82
CA ILE A 140 -12.37 7.47 14.23
C ILE A 140 -12.53 7.46 12.71
N ILE A 141 -11.78 8.32 12.01
CA ILE A 141 -11.79 8.44 10.55
C ILE A 141 -10.38 8.16 10.03
N SER A 142 -10.22 6.99 9.40
CA SER A 142 -8.95 6.51 8.86
C SER A 142 -8.84 6.76 7.35
N LEU A 143 -7.69 7.29 6.90
CA LEU A 143 -7.31 7.45 5.50
C LEU A 143 -6.04 6.63 5.21
N THR A 144 -6.14 5.75 4.22
CA THR A 144 -5.01 5.00 3.67
C THR A 144 -4.42 5.76 2.48
N ILE A 145 -3.12 6.07 2.51
CA ILE A 145 -2.38 6.67 1.40
C ILE A 145 -1.56 5.58 0.73
N TYR A 146 -1.94 5.19 -0.49
CA TYR A 146 -1.21 4.25 -1.31
C TYR A 146 -0.34 4.98 -2.33
N TYR A 147 0.97 4.79 -2.22
CA TYR A 147 1.97 5.37 -3.11
C TYR A 147 2.78 4.27 -3.81
N GLY A 148 2.10 3.25 -4.31
CA GLY A 148 2.72 2.23 -5.16
C GLY A 148 2.87 2.69 -6.61
N GLU A 149 3.87 2.13 -7.28
CA GLU A 149 4.07 2.30 -8.72
C GLU A 149 2.99 1.59 -9.55
N ASN A 150 2.38 0.53 -9.04
CA ASN A 150 1.27 -0.14 -9.72
C ASN A 150 -0.08 0.46 -9.32
N VAL A 151 -1.10 0.21 -10.13
CA VAL A 151 -2.48 0.55 -9.76
C VAL A 151 -2.91 -0.37 -8.62
N TRP A 152 -3.64 0.18 -7.65
CA TRP A 152 -4.26 -0.53 -6.57
C TRP A 152 -5.25 -1.57 -7.12
N ASP A 153 -4.94 -2.83 -6.88
CA ASP A 153 -5.75 -4.00 -7.27
C ASP A 153 -6.37 -4.70 -6.05
N GLY A 154 -6.36 -4.04 -4.89
CA GLY A 154 -6.84 -4.60 -3.64
C GLY A 154 -8.29 -4.28 -3.30
N PRO A 155 -8.86 -4.98 -2.30
CA PRO A 155 -10.14 -4.65 -1.67
C PRO A 155 -10.26 -3.20 -1.20
N TYR A 156 -11.43 -2.59 -1.41
CA TYR A 156 -11.79 -1.27 -0.88
C TYR A 156 -12.68 -1.38 0.37
N CYS A 157 -13.36 -2.51 0.53
CA CYS A 157 -14.24 -2.78 1.65
C CYS A 157 -14.13 -4.24 2.12
N LEU A 158 -14.74 -4.55 3.26
CA LEU A 158 -14.74 -5.91 3.80
C LEU A 158 -15.53 -6.86 2.90
N LYS A 159 -16.58 -6.38 2.23
CA LYS A 159 -17.35 -7.18 1.28
C LYS A 159 -16.48 -7.74 0.14
N ASP A 160 -15.50 -6.97 -0.35
CA ASP A 160 -14.57 -7.43 -1.40
C ASP A 160 -13.65 -8.59 -0.93
N MET A 161 -13.55 -8.80 0.39
CA MET A 161 -12.67 -9.81 1.00
C MET A 161 -13.39 -11.10 1.40
N VAL A 162 -14.71 -11.08 1.51
CA VAL A 162 -15.49 -12.25 1.92
C VAL A 162 -15.93 -13.05 0.71
N VAL A 163 -16.23 -14.33 0.91
CA VAL A 163 -16.76 -15.19 -0.15
C VAL A 163 -18.10 -14.66 -0.67
N GLU A 164 -18.48 -15.07 -1.88
CA GLU A 164 -19.77 -14.72 -2.46
C GLU A 164 -20.93 -15.06 -1.52
N MET A 165 -21.84 -14.11 -1.36
CA MET A 165 -22.99 -14.21 -0.46
C MET A 165 -24.29 -14.22 -1.26
N PRO A 166 -25.29 -15.02 -0.87
CA PRO A 166 -26.66 -14.86 -1.36
C PRO A 166 -27.20 -13.44 -1.11
N PRO A 167 -28.09 -12.91 -1.97
CA PRO A 167 -28.63 -11.54 -1.84
C PRO A 167 -29.23 -11.22 -0.47
N GLU A 168 -29.87 -12.20 0.17
CA GLU A 168 -30.48 -12.06 1.49
C GLU A 168 -29.45 -11.82 2.58
N ILE A 169 -28.27 -12.43 2.47
CA ILE A 169 -27.16 -12.24 3.43
C ILE A 169 -26.45 -10.92 3.13
N GLU A 170 -26.21 -10.62 1.85
CA GLU A 170 -25.56 -9.38 1.44
C GLU A 170 -26.32 -8.14 1.96
N ALA A 171 -27.65 -8.16 1.91
CA ALA A 171 -28.50 -7.05 2.35
C ALA A 171 -28.36 -6.68 3.84
N VAL A 172 -27.92 -7.61 4.69
CA VAL A 172 -27.74 -7.41 6.14
C VAL A 172 -26.28 -7.42 6.57
N PHE A 173 -25.35 -7.60 5.63
CA PHE A 173 -23.93 -7.66 5.92
C PHE A 173 -23.39 -6.28 6.33
N SER A 174 -22.68 -6.24 7.46
CA SER A 174 -22.02 -5.03 7.94
C SER A 174 -20.73 -4.77 7.17
N ASP A 175 -20.85 -4.14 6.00
CA ASP A 175 -19.72 -3.82 5.15
C ASP A 175 -18.90 -2.63 5.70
N TYR A 176 -17.65 -2.91 6.08
CA TYR A 176 -16.71 -1.90 6.55
C TYR A 176 -15.90 -1.35 5.37
N LYS A 177 -16.00 -0.05 5.11
CA LYS A 177 -15.35 0.63 3.98
C LYS A 177 -14.06 1.33 4.42
N MET A 178 -13.01 1.17 3.62
CA MET A 178 -11.76 1.89 3.79
C MET A 178 -11.73 3.15 2.93
N ASN A 179 -11.18 4.25 3.46
CA ASN A 179 -10.86 5.42 2.64
C ASN A 179 -9.45 5.28 2.05
N LEU A 180 -9.32 5.40 0.73
CA LEU A 180 -8.06 5.23 0.02
C LEU A 180 -7.74 6.45 -0.86
N LEU A 181 -6.52 6.98 -0.70
CA LEU A 181 -5.90 7.93 -1.62
C LEU A 181 -4.82 7.20 -2.41
N GLU A 182 -5.02 7.11 -3.73
CA GLU A 182 -4.00 6.61 -4.64
C GLU A 182 -3.17 7.77 -5.19
N VAL A 183 -1.87 7.80 -4.91
CA VAL A 183 -1.02 8.93 -5.35
C VAL A 183 -0.93 9.01 -6.87
N ARG A 184 -0.97 7.88 -7.59
CA ARG A 184 -1.03 7.83 -9.06
C ARG A 184 -2.25 8.56 -9.63
N ASP A 185 -3.38 8.48 -8.94
CA ASP A 185 -4.65 9.13 -9.31
C ASP A 185 -4.90 10.43 -8.52
N SER A 186 -3.85 11.00 -7.91
CA SER A 186 -3.99 12.22 -7.10
C SER A 186 -4.33 13.47 -7.91
N GLY A 187 -4.24 13.43 -9.24
CA GLY A 187 -4.51 14.57 -10.12
C GLY A 187 -5.96 15.04 -10.12
N LYS A 188 -6.89 14.21 -9.63
CA LYS A 188 -8.31 14.57 -9.45
C LYS A 188 -8.57 15.48 -8.24
N TYR A 189 -7.59 15.59 -7.35
CA TYR A 189 -7.70 16.38 -6.13
C TYR A 189 -7.05 17.76 -6.32
N LEU A 190 -7.67 18.77 -5.71
CA LEU A 190 -7.16 20.14 -5.67
C LEU A 190 -6.74 20.45 -4.23
N PHE A 191 -5.45 20.23 -3.94
CA PHE A 191 -4.86 20.52 -2.63
C PHE A 191 -4.56 22.03 -2.51
N ASN A 192 -4.86 22.61 -1.35
CA ASN A 192 -4.58 24.03 -1.08
C ASN A 192 -3.18 24.23 -0.48
N ASN A 193 -2.63 23.20 0.14
CA ASN A 193 -1.27 23.24 0.69
C ASN A 193 -0.24 22.96 -0.43
N ARG A 194 0.66 23.92 -0.68
CA ARG A 194 1.67 23.82 -1.74
C ARG A 194 2.58 22.60 -1.58
N ASP A 195 3.03 22.30 -0.37
CA ASP A 195 3.92 21.16 -0.14
C ASP A 195 3.22 19.83 -0.48
N VAL A 196 1.94 19.70 -0.12
CA VAL A 196 1.13 18.51 -0.43
C VAL A 196 0.92 18.38 -1.94
N GLU A 197 0.57 19.48 -2.62
CA GLU A 197 0.38 19.49 -4.09
C GLU A 197 1.67 19.13 -4.82
N VAL A 198 2.81 19.69 -4.40
CA VAL A 198 4.12 19.46 -5.01
C VAL A 198 4.58 18.01 -4.81
N VAL A 199 4.53 17.50 -3.58
CA VAL A 199 4.92 16.11 -3.29
C VAL A 199 4.10 15.13 -4.12
N PHE A 200 2.76 15.28 -4.15
CA PHE A 200 1.91 14.38 -4.92
C PHE A 200 2.05 14.55 -6.44
N ASP A 201 2.21 15.77 -6.97
CA ASP A 201 2.43 15.98 -8.41
C ASP A 201 3.76 15.37 -8.87
N ILE A 202 4.85 15.59 -8.13
CA ILE A 202 6.17 15.03 -8.45
C ILE A 202 6.14 13.51 -8.39
N THR A 203 5.61 12.94 -7.29
CA THR A 203 5.52 11.48 -7.15
C THR A 203 4.67 10.86 -8.26
N ARG A 204 3.49 11.43 -8.55
CA ARG A 204 2.62 10.97 -9.64
C ARG A 204 3.32 11.03 -11.00
N LYS A 205 3.97 12.14 -11.33
CA LYS A 205 4.70 12.29 -12.61
C LYS A 205 5.91 11.37 -12.70
N THR A 206 6.57 11.09 -11.57
CA THR A 206 7.68 10.12 -11.51
C THR A 206 7.15 8.73 -11.88
N PHE A 207 6.03 8.32 -11.30
CA PHE A 207 5.34 7.07 -11.62
C PHE A 207 4.80 6.97 -13.05
N ALA A 208 4.60 8.12 -13.72
CA ALA A 208 4.24 8.18 -15.14
C ALA A 208 5.47 8.25 -16.07
N GLY A 209 6.70 8.36 -15.55
CA GLY A 209 7.92 8.55 -16.33
C GLY A 209 8.12 9.98 -16.87
N ASN A 210 7.30 10.95 -16.45
CA ASN A 210 7.28 12.32 -16.97
C ASN A 210 8.33 13.23 -16.31
N ILE A 211 9.58 12.77 -16.21
CA ILE A 211 10.66 13.49 -15.50
C ILE A 211 10.91 14.88 -16.10
N GLU A 212 10.80 15.03 -17.42
CA GLU A 212 11.01 16.31 -18.10
C GLU A 212 9.92 17.34 -17.76
N GLU A 213 8.67 16.92 -17.57
CA GLU A 213 7.60 17.81 -17.11
C GLU A 213 7.83 18.28 -15.67
N ILE A 214 8.37 17.40 -14.83
CA ILE A 214 8.75 17.75 -13.45
C ILE A 214 9.86 18.80 -13.52
N ARG A 215 10.88 18.58 -14.35
CA ARG A 215 11.99 19.51 -14.54
C ARG A 215 11.50 20.88 -14.97
N GLN A 216 10.68 20.96 -16.02
CA GLN A 216 10.18 22.22 -16.54
C GLN A 216 9.27 22.95 -15.54
N LYS A 217 8.38 22.23 -14.85
CA LYS A 217 7.45 22.85 -13.89
C LYS A 217 8.16 23.35 -12.62
N TYR A 218 9.20 22.64 -12.18
CA TYR A 218 9.82 22.84 -10.86
C TYR A 218 11.29 23.29 -10.91
N GLU A 219 11.80 23.71 -12.07
CA GLU A 219 13.21 24.10 -12.29
C GLU A 219 13.71 25.14 -11.27
N HIS A 220 12.86 26.12 -10.96
CA HIS A 220 13.19 27.24 -10.08
C HIS A 220 12.60 27.10 -8.68
N GLU A 221 11.91 25.99 -8.38
CA GLU A 221 11.29 25.76 -7.08
C GLU A 221 12.30 25.14 -6.10
N LYS A 222 12.42 25.75 -4.92
CA LYS A 222 13.26 25.21 -3.85
C LYS A 222 12.47 24.21 -3.05
N LEU A 223 12.76 22.93 -3.23
CA LEU A 223 12.21 21.91 -2.34
C LEU A 223 12.94 21.90 -1.00
N SER A 224 12.17 21.79 0.07
CA SER A 224 12.73 21.50 1.38
C SER A 224 13.33 20.09 1.41
N SER A 225 14.33 19.90 2.26
CA SER A 225 14.92 18.59 2.54
C SER A 225 13.88 17.55 2.93
N GLU A 226 12.85 17.95 3.68
CA GLU A 226 11.74 17.08 4.08
C GLU A 226 10.92 16.62 2.87
N MET A 227 10.53 17.53 1.96
CA MET A 227 9.79 17.16 0.75
C MET A 227 10.57 16.21 -0.14
N LEU A 228 11.88 16.46 -0.33
CA LEU A 228 12.76 15.53 -1.05
C LEU A 228 12.75 14.15 -0.40
N SER A 229 12.92 14.07 0.93
CA SER A 229 12.89 12.79 1.62
C SER A 229 11.55 12.05 1.50
N VAL A 230 10.42 12.76 1.52
CA VAL A 230 9.09 12.16 1.30
C VAL A 230 8.94 11.67 -0.14
N ILE A 231 9.31 12.47 -1.13
CA ILE A 231 9.27 12.11 -2.54
C ILE A 231 10.12 10.86 -2.77
N GLY A 232 11.37 10.87 -2.30
CA GLY A 232 12.28 9.73 -2.43
C GLY A 232 11.77 8.47 -1.74
N LYS A 233 11.09 8.61 -0.59
CA LYS A 233 10.40 7.48 0.06
C LYS A 233 9.26 6.95 -0.80
N MET A 234 8.39 7.83 -1.29
CA MET A 234 7.23 7.43 -2.07
C MET A 234 7.64 6.78 -3.40
N THR A 235 8.69 7.27 -4.05
CA THR A 235 9.19 6.75 -5.33
C THR A 235 10.19 5.61 -5.18
N GLY A 236 10.50 5.16 -3.96
CA GLY A 236 11.54 4.14 -3.72
C GLY A 236 12.97 4.60 -4.03
N SER A 237 13.18 5.88 -4.34
CA SER A 237 14.49 6.45 -4.67
C SER A 237 15.32 6.72 -3.41
N LYS A 238 16.23 5.79 -3.09
CA LYS A 238 17.20 5.94 -2.00
C LYS A 238 18.06 7.20 -2.16
N GLU A 239 18.47 7.53 -3.39
CA GLU A 239 19.33 8.67 -3.68
C GLU A 239 18.65 10.01 -3.40
N ILE A 240 17.38 10.17 -3.80
CA ILE A 240 16.61 11.37 -3.44
C ILE A 240 16.43 11.45 -1.92
N MET A 241 16.14 10.32 -1.29
CA MET A 241 15.96 10.27 0.16
C MET A 241 17.23 10.71 0.91
N GLU A 242 18.41 10.27 0.46
CA GLU A 242 19.71 10.66 1.01
C GLU A 242 20.02 12.15 0.78
N MET A 243 19.68 12.71 -0.38
CA MET A 243 19.80 14.15 -0.65
C MET A 243 18.99 14.98 0.34
N GLY A 244 17.75 14.57 0.63
CA GLY A 244 16.94 15.20 1.68
C GLY A 244 17.60 15.08 3.05
N ASN A 245 18.15 13.92 3.40
CA ASN A 245 18.78 13.70 4.71
C ASN A 245 20.09 14.48 4.93
N ASN A 246 20.89 14.68 3.88
CA ASN A 246 22.20 15.34 3.98
C ASN A 246 22.11 16.88 3.95
N LYS A 247 20.92 17.46 3.75
CA LYS A 247 20.68 18.92 3.64
C LYS A 247 21.51 19.64 2.56
N GLU A 248 22.18 18.89 1.68
CA GLU A 248 22.82 19.41 0.48
C GLU A 248 21.74 19.60 -0.59
N VAL A 249 21.07 20.76 -0.55
CA VAL A 249 20.03 21.12 -1.53
C VAL A 249 20.68 21.77 -2.75
N ASP A 250 21.41 20.98 -3.53
CA ASP A 250 21.82 21.38 -4.88
C ASP A 250 20.66 21.15 -5.84
N SER A 251 19.69 22.08 -5.91
CA SER A 251 18.58 22.20 -6.87
C SER A 251 17.71 20.96 -7.21
N MET A 252 16.42 21.18 -7.49
CA MET A 252 15.51 20.15 -8.04
C MET A 252 16.14 19.36 -9.22
N CYS A 253 16.87 20.05 -10.10
CA CYS A 253 17.49 19.46 -11.28
C CYS A 253 18.38 18.25 -10.95
N THR A 254 19.19 18.34 -9.89
CA THR A 254 20.07 17.24 -9.47
C THR A 254 19.26 16.03 -9.00
N ALA A 255 18.17 16.26 -8.24
CA ALA A 255 17.31 15.19 -7.77
C ALA A 255 16.61 14.48 -8.94
N LEU A 256 16.19 15.23 -9.96
CA LEU A 256 15.56 14.69 -11.17
C LEU A 256 16.53 13.91 -12.05
N GLU A 257 17.78 14.37 -12.18
CA GLU A 257 18.83 13.63 -12.89
C GLU A 257 19.08 12.26 -12.24
N LYS A 258 19.13 12.22 -10.90
CA LYS A 258 19.26 10.98 -10.15
C LYS A 258 18.05 10.06 -10.33
N LEU A 259 16.82 10.57 -10.20
CA LEU A 259 15.61 9.77 -10.49
C LEU A 259 15.63 9.16 -11.88
N LYS A 260 15.99 9.96 -12.88
CA LYS A 260 16.08 9.49 -14.27
C LYS A 260 17.11 8.38 -14.41
N GLN A 261 18.29 8.54 -13.81
CA GLN A 261 19.35 7.55 -13.87
C GLN A 261 18.96 6.24 -13.18
N GLN A 262 18.36 6.33 -11.99
CA GLN A 262 17.84 5.17 -11.26
C GLN A 262 16.75 4.44 -12.04
N GLY A 263 15.79 5.17 -12.62
CA GLY A 263 14.74 4.57 -13.45
C GLY A 263 15.30 3.82 -14.66
N ILE A 264 16.34 4.36 -15.31
CA ILE A 264 17.03 3.68 -16.41
C ILE A 264 17.72 2.39 -15.93
N GLU A 265 18.39 2.44 -14.79
CA GLU A 265 19.10 1.28 -14.24
C GLU A 265 18.14 0.18 -13.79
N GLN A 266 17.05 0.55 -13.11
CA GLN A 266 15.99 -0.37 -12.70
C GLN A 266 15.32 -1.01 -13.92
N GLY A 267 14.95 -0.21 -14.93
CA GLY A 267 14.35 -0.72 -16.16
C GLY A 267 15.26 -1.68 -16.93
N LYS A 268 16.58 -1.43 -16.95
CA LYS A 268 17.55 -2.40 -17.51
C LYS A 268 17.60 -3.69 -16.71
N LYS A 269 17.61 -3.61 -15.39
CA LYS A 269 17.66 -4.78 -14.50
C LYS A 269 16.40 -5.64 -14.65
N GLU A 270 15.23 -5.02 -14.62
CA GLU A 270 13.93 -5.69 -14.82
C GLU A 270 13.84 -6.32 -16.22
N GLY A 271 14.27 -5.60 -17.27
CA GLY A 271 14.30 -6.14 -18.63
C GLY A 271 15.23 -7.35 -18.78
N ILE A 272 16.39 -7.36 -18.13
CA ILE A 272 17.30 -8.52 -18.12
C ILE A 272 16.68 -9.70 -17.37
N GLU A 273 16.05 -9.45 -16.22
CA GLU A 273 15.42 -10.49 -15.41
C GLU A 273 14.23 -11.13 -16.15
N GLN A 274 13.36 -10.31 -16.72
CA GLN A 274 12.24 -10.76 -17.53
C GLN A 274 12.74 -11.54 -18.76
N GLY A 275 13.71 -11.00 -19.50
CA GLY A 275 14.29 -11.70 -20.66
C GLY A 275 14.95 -13.03 -20.31
N LYS A 276 15.59 -13.13 -19.13
CA LYS A 276 16.11 -14.43 -18.63
C LYS A 276 14.99 -15.40 -18.31
N LYS A 277 13.92 -14.94 -17.65
CA LYS A 277 12.78 -15.79 -17.28
C LYS A 277 12.07 -16.33 -18.52
N GLU A 278 11.78 -15.45 -19.48
CA GLU A 278 11.19 -15.80 -20.78
C GLU A 278 12.11 -16.74 -21.56
N GLY A 279 13.41 -16.45 -21.62
CA GLY A 279 14.39 -17.32 -22.29
C GLY A 279 14.54 -18.70 -21.66
N ILE A 280 14.47 -18.81 -20.33
CA ILE A 280 14.48 -20.11 -19.63
C ILE A 280 13.19 -20.88 -19.93
N GLU A 281 12.04 -20.22 -19.92
CA GLU A 281 10.75 -20.85 -20.20
C GLU A 281 10.68 -21.34 -21.65
N GLN A 282 11.11 -20.51 -22.60
CA GLN A 282 11.22 -20.87 -24.01
C GLN A 282 12.21 -22.02 -24.22
N GLY A 283 13.43 -21.93 -23.68
CA GLY A 283 14.45 -22.97 -23.82
C GLY A 283 14.04 -24.31 -23.20
N LYS A 284 13.28 -24.29 -22.09
CA LYS A 284 12.68 -25.51 -21.53
C LYS A 284 11.65 -26.12 -22.47
N LYS A 285 10.80 -25.29 -23.09
CA LYS A 285 9.78 -25.76 -24.02
C LYS A 285 10.42 -26.36 -25.27
N GLU A 286 11.38 -25.66 -25.88
CA GLU A 286 12.13 -26.13 -27.04
C GLU A 286 12.89 -27.43 -26.74
N GLY A 287 13.61 -27.51 -25.61
CA GLY A 287 14.33 -28.71 -25.22
C GLY A 287 13.43 -29.93 -24.95
N ILE A 288 12.21 -29.72 -24.43
CA ILE A 288 11.22 -30.80 -24.29
C ILE A 288 10.74 -31.29 -25.66
N GLU A 289 10.45 -30.37 -26.60
CA GLU A 289 10.03 -30.71 -27.96
C GLU A 289 11.14 -31.45 -28.72
N GLU A 290 12.38 -30.96 -28.70
CA GLU A 290 13.54 -31.61 -29.33
C GLU A 290 13.83 -32.99 -28.72
N GLY A 291 13.76 -33.10 -27.39
CA GLY A 291 13.94 -34.36 -26.68
C GLY A 291 12.87 -35.39 -27.06
N LYS A 292 11.60 -34.97 -27.13
CA LYS A 292 10.49 -35.82 -27.62
C LYS A 292 10.73 -36.29 -29.05
N LEU A 293 11.08 -35.38 -29.97
CA LEU A 293 11.37 -35.74 -31.37
C LEU A 293 12.52 -36.74 -31.48
N THR A 294 13.59 -36.54 -30.71
CA THR A 294 14.76 -37.43 -30.70
C THR A 294 14.37 -38.85 -30.25
N ILE A 295 13.56 -38.97 -29.19
CA ILE A 295 13.07 -40.27 -28.71
C ILE A 295 12.23 -40.95 -29.80
N ILE A 296 11.31 -40.22 -30.45
CA ILE A 296 10.48 -40.77 -31.53
C ILE A 296 11.36 -41.29 -32.69
N LYS A 297 12.36 -40.50 -33.13
CA LYS A 297 13.29 -40.91 -34.20
C LYS A 297 14.03 -42.19 -33.84
N ASN A 298 14.59 -42.29 -32.63
CA ASN A 298 15.31 -43.48 -32.17
C ASN A 298 14.43 -44.74 -32.13
N LEU A 299 13.17 -44.61 -31.70
CA LEU A 299 12.22 -45.72 -31.67
C LEU A 299 11.81 -46.18 -33.08
N LEU A 300 11.63 -45.23 -34.02
CA LEU A 300 11.35 -45.51 -35.42
C LEU A 300 12.51 -46.26 -36.09
N VAL A 301 13.76 -45.80 -35.89
CA VAL A 301 14.97 -46.45 -36.42
C VAL A 301 15.14 -47.87 -35.86
N SER A 302 14.72 -48.10 -34.62
CA SER A 302 14.74 -49.42 -33.99
C SER A 302 13.64 -50.37 -34.49
N GLY A 303 12.83 -49.95 -35.47
CA GLY A 303 11.79 -50.78 -36.10
C GLY A 303 10.50 -50.91 -35.28
N MET A 304 10.28 -50.05 -34.28
CA MET A 304 9.05 -50.06 -33.48
C MET A 304 7.86 -49.52 -34.30
N SER A 305 6.70 -50.18 -34.23
CA SER A 305 5.49 -49.72 -34.93
C SER A 305 4.96 -48.40 -34.33
N GLN A 306 4.39 -47.54 -35.18
CA GLN A 306 3.86 -46.24 -34.77
C GLN A 306 2.83 -46.34 -33.63
N GLU A 307 1.99 -47.39 -33.65
CA GLU A 307 0.97 -47.64 -32.63
C GLU A 307 1.59 -47.91 -31.24
N LYS A 308 2.71 -48.63 -31.21
CA LYS A 308 3.49 -48.86 -29.97
C LYS A 308 4.20 -47.59 -29.51
N ILE A 309 4.71 -46.77 -30.43
CA ILE A 309 5.37 -45.50 -30.10
C ILE A 309 4.39 -44.51 -29.47
N LYS A 310 3.18 -44.35 -30.05
CA LYS A 310 2.11 -43.52 -29.48
C LYS A 310 1.80 -43.92 -28.03
N THR A 311 1.67 -45.23 -27.80
CA THR A 311 1.30 -45.77 -26.50
C THR A 311 2.43 -45.66 -25.47
N ALA A 312 3.67 -45.99 -25.86
CA ALA A 312 4.81 -46.05 -24.95
C ALA A 312 5.41 -44.67 -24.63
N ALA A 313 5.43 -43.75 -25.59
CA ALA A 313 6.00 -42.41 -25.42
C ALA A 313 4.95 -41.33 -25.14
N GLY A 314 3.65 -41.65 -25.23
CA GLY A 314 2.56 -40.70 -25.00
C GLY A 314 2.52 -39.56 -26.02
N VAL A 315 2.85 -39.86 -27.27
CA VAL A 315 3.00 -38.89 -28.37
C VAL A 315 1.87 -38.99 -29.39
N THR A 316 1.62 -37.89 -30.08
CA THR A 316 0.57 -37.73 -31.09
C THR A 316 1.00 -38.25 -32.46
N GLU A 317 0.04 -38.41 -33.36
CA GLU A 317 0.31 -38.83 -34.75
C GLU A 317 1.04 -37.74 -35.54
N GLU A 318 0.74 -36.48 -35.26
CA GLU A 318 1.43 -35.30 -35.78
C GLU A 318 2.90 -35.26 -35.37
N GLU A 319 3.23 -35.49 -34.09
CA GLU A 319 4.62 -35.54 -33.61
C GLU A 319 5.41 -36.69 -34.28
N ILE A 320 4.77 -37.83 -34.55
CA ILE A 320 5.39 -38.95 -35.29
C ILE A 320 5.63 -38.58 -36.75
N LYS A 321 4.64 -37.98 -37.43
CA LYS A 321 4.79 -37.52 -38.82
C LYS A 321 5.88 -36.46 -38.94
N GLN A 322 6.00 -35.56 -37.96
CA GLN A 322 7.06 -34.57 -37.89
C GLN A 322 8.43 -35.23 -37.77
N ALA A 323 8.60 -36.14 -36.82
CA ALA A 323 9.85 -36.89 -36.65
C ALA A 323 10.25 -37.67 -37.91
N GLN A 324 9.28 -38.25 -38.64
CA GLN A 324 9.52 -38.97 -39.90
C GLN A 324 9.95 -38.08 -41.07
N ARG A 325 9.54 -36.80 -41.09
CA ARG A 325 9.97 -35.84 -42.12
C ARG A 325 11.42 -35.39 -41.93
N GLU A 326 11.91 -35.48 -40.69
CA GLU A 326 13.24 -35.05 -40.29
C GLU A 326 14.21 -36.23 -40.04
N LEU A 327 13.88 -37.39 -40.59
CA LEU A 327 14.59 -38.68 -40.45
C LEU A 327 15.32 -39.01 -41.75
#